data_AF-A0A4S2EEQ0-F1
#
_entry.id   AF-A0A4S2EEQ0-F1
#
_cell.length_a   1.000
_cell.length_b   1.000
_cell.length_c   1.000
_cell.angle_alpha   90.00
_cell.angle_beta   90.00
_cell.angle_gamma   90.00
#
_symmetry.space_group_name_H-M   'P 1'
#
loop_
_entity.id
_entity.type
_entity.pdbx_description
1 polymer ?
#
loop_
_entity_poly.entity_id
_entity_poly.type
_entity_poly.pdbx_seq_one_letter_code
_entity_poly.pdbx_strand_id
1 'polypeptide(L)' 'SVRIFGSQATDFSQWWLTDYDRLVHQYYDLRDTDRRVDEFTTQIGSKKLAAHKSSRDEIMAAIQDQGLCLD' A
#
# COMPACT_ATOMS: atom_id res chain seq x y z
N SER A 1 -11.88 -2.08 21.85
CA SER A 1 -10.60 -2.33 21.13
C SER A 1 -10.93 -3.23 19.96
N VAL A 2 -10.84 -2.72 18.71
CA VAL A 2 -11.09 -3.52 17.51
C VAL A 2 -9.77 -4.17 17.12
N ARG A 3 -9.63 -5.48 17.34
CA ARG A 3 -8.52 -6.25 16.75
C ARG A 3 -8.89 -6.50 15.29
N ILE A 4 -8.20 -5.84 14.37
CA ILE A 4 -8.45 -6.00 12.93
C ILE A 4 -7.83 -7.30 12.39
N PHE A 5 -6.83 -7.87 13.07
CA PHE A 5 -6.28 -9.17 12.73
C PHE A 5 -6.03 -10.00 14.00
N GLY A 6 -6.42 -11.29 13.96
CA GLY A 6 -6.12 -12.26 15.02
C GLY A 6 -4.62 -12.58 15.09
N SER A 7 -4.19 -13.41 16.05
CA SER A 7 -2.78 -13.66 16.36
C SER A 7 -1.96 -14.36 15.26
N GLN A 8 -2.54 -14.63 14.10
CA GLN A 8 -1.90 -15.27 12.96
C GLN A 8 -2.14 -14.40 11.73
N ALA A 9 -1.16 -14.34 10.82
CA ALA A 9 -1.38 -13.78 9.49
C ALA A 9 -2.50 -14.60 8.82
N THR A 10 -3.73 -14.12 8.90
CA THR A 10 -4.89 -14.76 8.29
C THR A 10 -4.64 -14.87 6.80
N ASP A 11 -5.09 -15.98 6.22
CA ASP A 11 -5.17 -16.14 4.78
C ASP A 11 -5.98 -14.98 4.19
N PHE A 12 -5.28 -14.01 3.62
CA PHE A 12 -5.86 -12.77 3.13
C PHE A 12 -6.43 -13.07 1.76
N SER A 13 -7.71 -13.44 1.74
CA SER A 13 -8.36 -13.82 0.49
C SER A 13 -8.48 -12.62 -0.45
N GLN A 14 -8.24 -12.87 -1.74
CA GLN A 14 -8.31 -11.87 -2.81
C GLN A 14 -9.64 -11.11 -2.85
N TRP A 15 -10.74 -11.73 -2.40
CA TRP A 15 -12.06 -11.10 -2.37
C TRP A 15 -12.10 -9.81 -1.54
N TRP A 16 -11.31 -9.73 -0.47
CA TRP A 16 -11.26 -8.54 0.40
C TRP A 16 -10.76 -7.32 -0.37
N LEU A 17 -9.77 -7.49 -1.26
CA LEU A 17 -9.26 -6.39 -2.09
C LEU A 17 -10.30 -5.93 -3.10
N THR A 18 -11.00 -6.87 -3.74
CA THR A 18 -12.04 -6.55 -4.71
C THR A 18 -13.21 -5.79 -4.07
N ASP A 19 -13.66 -6.21 -2.88
CA ASP A 19 -14.73 -5.49 -2.18
C ASP A 19 -14.28 -4.11 -1.70
N TYR A 20 -13.02 -3.99 -1.26
CA TYR A 20 -12.44 -2.72 -0.86
C TYR A 20 -12.30 -1.74 -2.03
N ASP A 21 -11.79 -2.19 -3.18
CA ASP A 21 -11.69 -1.38 -4.41
C ASP A 21 -13.06 -0.84 -4.82
N ARG A 22 -14.10 -1.69 -4.78
CA ARG A 22 -15.49 -1.30 -5.09
C ARG A 22 -16.00 -0.19 -4.16
N LEU A 23 -15.76 -0.32 -2.85
CA LEU A 23 -16.19 0.68 -1.86
C LEU A 23 -15.47 2.02 -2.04
N VAL A 24 -14.16 1.97 -2.30
CA VAL A 24 -13.34 3.17 -2.55
C VAL A 24 -13.80 3.88 -3.82
N HIS A 25 -14.02 3.14 -4.91
CA HIS A 25 -14.55 3.71 -6.15
C HIS A 25 -15.92 4.37 -5.92
N GLN A 26 -16.86 3.68 -5.27
CA GLN A 26 -18.18 4.24 -4.97
C GLN A 26 -18.10 5.52 -4.11
N TYR A 27 -17.20 5.58 -3.13
CA TYR A 27 -17.00 6.76 -2.30
C TYR A 27 -16.53 7.98 -3.10
N TYR A 28 -15.62 7.78 -4.06
CA TYR A 28 -15.09 8.88 -4.87
C TYR A 28 -16.03 9.27 -6.04
N ASP A 29 -16.78 8.33 -6.62
CA ASP A 29 -17.82 8.62 -7.61
C ASP A 29 -18.89 9.58 -7.05
N LEU A 30 -19.34 9.34 -5.81
CA LEU A 30 -20.37 10.17 -5.15
C LEU A 30 -19.86 11.54 -4.71
N ARG A 31 -18.54 11.73 -4.63
CA ARG A 31 -17.93 12.96 -4.11
C ARG A 31 -17.73 14.04 -5.18
N ASP A 32 -18.06 13.74 -6.44
CA ASP A 32 -17.92 14.62 -7.62
C ASP A 32 -16.62 15.45 -7.57
N THR A 33 -15.50 14.74 -7.36
CA THR A 33 -14.19 15.34 -7.46
C THR A 33 -13.68 15.13 -8.87
N ASP A 34 -13.35 16.22 -9.56
CA ASP A 34 -12.78 16.34 -10.92
C ASP A 34 -11.41 15.61 -11.11
N ARG A 35 -11.11 14.63 -10.28
CA ARG A 35 -9.89 13.84 -10.25
C ARG A 35 -10.25 12.37 -10.20
N ARG A 36 -9.84 11.65 -11.25
CA ARG A 36 -9.86 10.19 -11.28
C ARG A 36 -9.12 9.65 -10.06
N VAL A 37 -9.83 8.99 -9.16
CA VAL A 37 -9.22 8.19 -8.10
C VAL A 37 -9.20 6.76 -8.59
N ASP A 38 -8.02 6.28 -8.96
CA ASP A 38 -7.84 4.88 -9.34
C ASP A 38 -8.11 3.97 -8.13
N GLU A 39 -8.65 2.78 -8.37
CA GLU A 39 -8.82 1.74 -7.35
C GLU A 39 -7.53 1.51 -6.56
N PHE A 40 -7.66 1.15 -5.28
CA PHE A 40 -6.50 0.97 -4.40
C PHE A 40 -5.51 -0.04 -4.98
N THR A 41 -5.98 -1.19 -5.47
CA THR A 41 -5.11 -2.18 -6.11
C THR A 41 -4.44 -1.67 -7.38
N THR A 42 -5.11 -0.79 -8.15
CA THR A 42 -4.51 -0.14 -9.32
C THR A 42 -3.38 0.79 -8.93
N GLN A 43 -3.52 1.54 -7.83
CA GLN A 43 -2.46 2.41 -7.32
C GLN A 43 -1.25 1.62 -6.81
N ILE A 44 -1.49 0.57 -6.01
CA ILE A 44 -0.43 -0.27 -5.44
C ILE A 44 0.25 -1.13 -6.51
N GLY A 45 -0.51 -1.70 -7.44
CA GLY A 45 0.00 -2.46 -8.58
C GLY A 45 0.59 -1.59 -9.69
N SER A 46 0.54 -0.26 -9.55
CA SER A 46 1.05 0.64 -10.58
C SER A 46 2.56 0.51 -10.76
N LYS A 47 3.02 0.80 -11.97
CA LYS A 47 4.46 0.79 -12.32
C LYS A 47 5.30 1.72 -11.44
N LYS A 48 4.69 2.70 -10.74
CA LYS A 48 5.38 3.58 -9.80
C LYS A 48 5.98 2.81 -8.63
N LEU A 49 5.30 1.79 -8.13
CA LEU A 49 5.82 0.96 -7.04
C LEU A 49 6.81 -0.09 -7.56
N ALA A 50 6.57 -0.64 -8.76
CA ALA A 50 7.37 -1.71 -9.32
C ALA A 50 8.74 -1.27 -9.88
N ALA A 51 8.94 0.00 -10.23
CA ALA A 51 10.05 0.42 -11.09
C ALA A 51 11.00 1.47 -10.50
N HIS A 52 10.94 1.80 -9.21
CA HIS A 52 11.71 2.95 -8.72
C HIS A 52 12.94 2.56 -7.89
N LYS A 53 14.12 2.77 -8.48
CA LYS A 53 15.31 3.09 -7.70
C LYS A 53 15.10 4.49 -7.12
N SER A 54 15.00 4.64 -5.81
CA SER A 54 14.66 5.92 -5.17
C SER A 54 15.76 6.37 -4.22
N SER A 55 15.75 7.64 -3.82
CA SER A 55 16.65 8.11 -2.74
C SER A 55 16.45 7.33 -1.44
N ARG A 56 15.32 6.62 -1.28
CA ARG A 56 15.11 5.72 -0.14
C ARG A 56 16.00 4.48 -0.18
N ASP A 57 16.53 4.09 -1.33
CA ASP A 57 17.43 2.94 -1.42
C ASP A 57 18.78 3.24 -0.76
N GLU A 58 19.12 4.52 -0.62
CA GLU A 58 20.32 5.00 0.09
C GLU A 58 20.14 4.95 1.62
N ILE A 59 18.91 4.81 2.12
CA ILE A 59 18.63 4.77 3.56
C ILE A 59 19.32 3.58 4.22
N MET A 60 19.35 2.41 3.57
CA MET A 60 20.03 1.24 4.12
C MET A 60 21.53 1.48 4.27
N ALA A 61 22.17 2.11 3.28
CA ALA A 61 23.58 2.48 3.36
C ALA A 61 23.83 3.51 4.46
N ALA A 62 22.97 4.52 4.60
CA ALA A 62 23.09 5.54 5.64
C ALA A 62 22.86 4.99 7.06
N ILE A 63 21.98 3.99 7.21
CA ILE A 63 21.75 3.30 8.49
C ILE A 63 22.98 2.47 8.88
N GLN A 64 23.56 1.74 7.93
CA GLN A 64 24.76 0.94 8.17
C GLN A 64 26.00 1.80 8.48
N ASP A 65 26.16 2.94 7.80
CA ASP A 65 27.24 3.91 8.07
C ASP A 65 27.16 4.46 9.51
N GLN A 66 25.95 4.57 10.06
CA GLN A 66 25.71 4.97 11.46
C GLN A 66 25.92 3.84 12.47
N GLY A 67 26.34 2.65 12.05
CA GLY A 67 26.57 1.50 12.94
C GLY A 67 25.28 0.82 13.42
N LEU A 68 24.16 1.01 12.72
CA LEU A 68 22.87 0.43 13.04
C LEU A 68 22.50 -0.67 12.03
N CYS A 69 21.73 -1.69 12.46
CA CYS A 69 21.24 -2.79 11.60
C CYS A 69 22.36 -3.38 10.70
N LEU A 70 23.42 -3.90 11.34
CA LEU A 70 24.67 -4.35 10.69
C LEU A 70 24.63 -5.83 10.28
N ASP A 71 23.48 -6.46 10.47
CA ASP A 71 23.22 -7.89 10.44
C ASP A 71 22.16 -8.27 9.39
#